data_AF-A0A7S3HZ18-F1
#
_entry.id   AF-A0A7S3HZ18-F1
#
_cell.length_a   1.000
_cell.length_b   1.000
_cell.length_c   1.000
_cell.angle_alpha   90.00
_cell.angle_beta   90.00
_cell.angle_gamma   90.00
#
_symmetry.space_group_name_H-M   'P 1'
#
loop_
_entity.id
_entity.type
_entity.pdbx_description
1 polymer ?
#
loop_
_entity_poly.entity_id
_entity_poly.type
_entity_poly.pdbx_seq_one_letter_code
_entity_poly.pdbx_strand_id
1 'polypeptide(L)'
;SSFGGSIGMQDGTGAQGAYGAIGAGGQEQRDVGMMQNRIYTQEPEINILDSSAFNLKFELLNTDLSVANALRRIIIGEVPTMAIDLVQVQENTSVLNDEF
;
A
#
# COMPACT_ATOMS: atom_id res chain seq x y z
N SER A 1 35.58 3.62 55.69
CA SER A 1 35.67 3.46 57.16
C SER A 1 34.26 3.33 57.72
N SER A 2 34.04 2.35 58.62
CA SER A 2 32.79 1.99 59.33
C SER A 2 31.71 1.31 58.45
N PHE A 3 31.34 0.02 58.54
CA PHE A 3 30.97 -0.91 59.63
C PHE A 3 29.69 -0.55 60.44
N GLY A 4 28.75 -1.52 60.47
CA GLY A 4 27.63 -1.67 61.43
C GLY A 4 26.24 -1.50 60.79
N GLY A 5 25.27 -2.42 60.85
CA GLY A 5 25.11 -3.61 61.69
C GLY A 5 23.97 -4.51 61.18
N SER A 6 23.97 -5.70 61.74
CA SER A 6 23.31 -6.94 61.33
C SER A 6 21.85 -7.10 61.77
N ILE A 7 21.20 -8.08 61.12
CA ILE A 7 20.31 -9.09 61.72
C ILE A 7 18.90 -8.63 62.12
N GLY A 8 17.93 -9.18 61.38
CA GLY A 8 16.53 -9.31 61.73
C GLY A 8 15.92 -10.43 60.88
N MET A 9 16.23 -11.68 61.22
CA MET A 9 15.45 -12.84 60.80
C MET A 9 14.09 -12.78 61.51
N GLN A 10 12.99 -12.79 60.76
CA GLN A 10 11.77 -13.44 61.25
C GLN A 10 11.06 -14.11 60.08
N ASP A 11 10.97 -15.42 60.23
CA ASP A 11 10.43 -16.43 59.34
C ASP A 11 8.89 -16.43 59.34
N GLY A 12 8.30 -17.07 58.33
CA GLY A 12 7.03 -17.75 58.52
C GLY A 12 5.74 -17.05 58.11
N THR A 13 5.23 -17.48 56.95
CA THR A 13 3.86 -17.99 56.76
C THR A 13 2.64 -17.10 57.04
N GLY A 14 1.83 -16.93 55.99
CA GLY A 14 0.40 -17.26 56.09
C GLY A 14 -0.59 -16.10 56.12
N ALA A 15 -1.33 -15.99 55.01
CA ALA A 15 -2.76 -15.73 54.95
C ALA A 15 -3.37 -14.58 55.76
N GLN A 16 -3.78 -13.53 55.05
CA GLN A 16 -4.95 -12.67 55.28
C GLN A 16 -5.10 -11.85 53.98
N GLY A 17 -6.17 -11.90 53.20
CA GLY A 17 -7.58 -11.89 53.58
C GLY A 17 -8.20 -10.76 52.77
N ALA A 18 -9.01 -11.12 51.78
CA ALA A 18 -9.65 -10.20 50.85
C ALA A 18 -10.66 -9.28 51.55
N TYR A 19 -10.53 -7.96 51.38
CA TYR A 19 -11.65 -7.00 51.32
C TYR A 19 -11.27 -5.88 50.34
N GLY A 20 -12.19 -5.60 49.41
CA GLY A 20 -11.89 -4.99 48.13
C GLY A 20 -11.71 -3.48 48.09
N ALA A 21 -11.27 -3.02 46.93
CA ALA A 21 -11.60 -1.72 46.38
C ALA A 21 -11.77 -1.89 44.86
N ILE A 22 -13.03 -1.95 44.44
CA ILE A 22 -13.42 -1.80 43.04
C ILE A 22 -13.25 -0.30 42.75
N GLY A 23 -12.22 0.08 42.01
CA GLY A 23 -11.91 1.49 41.79
C GLY A 23 -11.15 1.73 40.50
N ALA A 24 -11.85 2.33 39.53
CA ALA A 24 -11.34 2.99 38.32
C ALA A 24 -10.45 2.12 37.41
N GLY A 25 -11.00 1.49 36.37
CA GLY A 25 -11.56 2.24 35.25
C GLY A 25 -10.50 2.99 34.43
N GLY A 26 -9.26 2.47 34.34
CA GLY A 26 -8.29 2.87 33.33
C GLY A 26 -8.42 1.99 32.09
N GLN A 27 -9.53 2.12 31.34
CA GLN A 27 -9.57 1.57 29.99
C GLN A 27 -8.58 2.39 29.16
N GLU A 28 -7.45 1.77 28.81
CA GLU A 28 -6.66 2.20 27.66
C GLU A 28 -7.61 2.24 26.46
N GLN A 29 -8.09 3.46 26.16
CA GLN A 29 -8.74 3.73 24.89
C GLN A 29 -7.66 3.55 23.83
N ARG A 30 -7.53 2.31 23.35
CA ARG A 30 -7.06 2.08 22.00
C ARG A 30 -8.03 2.85 21.16
N ASP A 31 -7.61 4.01 20.69
CA ASP A 31 -8.29 4.78 19.66
C ASP A 31 -8.24 3.92 18.39
N VAL A 32 -9.08 2.89 18.37
CA VAL A 32 -9.56 2.25 17.15
C VAL A 32 -10.58 3.20 16.54
N GLY A 33 -10.12 4.42 16.28
CA GLY A 33 -10.83 5.43 15.52
C GLY A 33 -11.16 4.81 14.18
N MET A 34 -12.45 4.49 14.06
CA MET A 34 -13.19 4.13 12.85
C MET A 34 -12.34 4.31 11.59
N MET A 35 -11.86 3.22 11.00
CA MET A 35 -11.49 3.25 9.59
C MET A 35 -12.77 3.52 8.82
N GLN A 36 -13.06 4.80 8.58
CA GLN A 36 -14.16 5.21 7.73
C GLN A 36 -13.85 4.65 6.35
N ASN A 37 -14.51 3.56 5.98
CA ASN A 37 -14.55 3.10 4.61
C ASN A 37 -15.15 4.26 3.82
N ARG A 38 -14.30 5.01 3.11
CA ARG A 38 -14.74 6.05 2.18
C ARG A 38 -15.34 5.31 1.01
N ILE A 39 -16.63 4.98 1.11
CA ILE A 39 -17.43 4.64 -0.04
C ILE A 39 -17.41 5.90 -0.91
N TYR A 40 -16.71 5.85 -2.05
CA TYR A 40 -16.69 6.94 -3.02
C TYR A 40 -18.13 7.14 -3.51
N THR A 41 -18.76 8.24 -3.07
CA THR A 41 -20.14 8.59 -3.44
C THR A 41 -20.26 9.02 -4.91
N GLN A 42 -19.14 9.27 -5.58
CA GLN A 42 -19.14 9.81 -6.94
C GLN A 42 -18.64 8.75 -7.90
N GLU A 43 -19.51 8.38 -8.84
CA GLU A 43 -19.19 7.42 -9.88
C GLU A 43 -18.12 8.01 -10.82
N PRO A 44 -17.14 7.20 -11.27
CA PRO A 44 -16.15 7.66 -12.22
C PRO A 44 -16.84 8.06 -13.52
N GLU A 45 -16.55 9.27 -14.00
CA GLU A 45 -17.14 9.82 -15.21
C GLU A 45 -16.06 10.01 -16.27
N ILE A 46 -16.40 9.69 -17.52
CA ILE A 46 -15.49 9.81 -18.67
C ILE A 46 -16.13 10.73 -19.70
N ASN A 47 -15.41 11.79 -20.05
CA ASN A 47 -15.80 12.72 -21.11
C ASN A 47 -14.85 12.57 -22.30
N ILE A 48 -15.37 12.30 -23.50
CA ILE A 48 -14.56 12.13 -24.71
C ILE A 48 -14.45 13.49 -25.41
N LEU A 49 -13.22 13.99 -25.53
CA LEU A 49 -12.94 15.28 -26.18
C LEU A 49 -12.73 15.11 -27.68
N ASP A 50 -12.00 14.08 -28.09
CA ASP A 50 -11.65 13.81 -29.48
C ASP A 50 -11.40 12.32 -29.68
N SER A 51 -11.88 11.77 -30.80
CA SER A 51 -11.70 10.36 -31.14
C SER A 51 -11.46 10.21 -32.64
N SER A 52 -10.28 9.70 -32.99
CA SER A 52 -9.85 9.36 -34.33
C SER A 52 -9.29 7.94 -34.34
N ALA A 53 -9.06 7.38 -35.53
CA ALA A 53 -8.58 6.00 -35.69
C ALA A 53 -7.26 5.71 -34.95
N PHE A 54 -6.41 6.73 -34.80
CA PHE A 54 -5.08 6.59 -34.18
C PHE A 54 -4.89 7.43 -32.91
N ASN A 55 -5.89 8.21 -32.49
CA ASN A 55 -5.77 9.11 -31.35
C ASN A 55 -7.10 9.21 -30.59
N LEU A 56 -7.04 9.09 -29.26
CA LEU A 56 -8.17 9.26 -28.36
C LEU A 56 -7.78 10.24 -27.26
N LYS A 57 -8.57 11.31 -27.08
CA LYS A 57 -8.43 12.28 -25.98
C LYS A 57 -9.70 12.24 -25.13
N PHE A 58 -9.53 12.01 -23.84
CA PHE A 58 -10.63 11.94 -22.89
C PHE A 58 -10.21 12.54 -21.54
N GLU A 59 -11.20 12.98 -20.78
CA GLU A 59 -11.07 13.42 -19.39
C GLU A 59 -11.68 12.37 -18.49
N LEU A 60 -10.98 12.03 -17.40
CA LEU A 60 -11.45 11.09 -16.39
C LEU A 60 -11.67 11.84 -15.08
N LEU A 61 -12.93 11.92 -14.66
CA LEU A 61 -13.39 12.64 -13.48
C LEU A 61 -13.75 11.65 -12.37
N ASN A 62 -13.78 12.13 -11.13
CA ASN A 62 -14.20 11.37 -9.94
C ASN A 62 -13.44 10.05 -9.72
N THR A 63 -12.14 10.01 -10.06
CA THR A 63 -11.28 8.85 -9.81
C THR A 63 -10.07 9.23 -8.96
N ASP A 64 -9.48 8.24 -8.29
CA ASP A 64 -8.22 8.43 -7.58
C ASP A 64 -7.02 8.49 -8.53
N LEU A 65 -5.99 9.24 -8.13
CA LEU A 65 -4.72 9.32 -8.85
C LEU A 65 -4.07 7.94 -9.05
N SER A 66 -4.28 7.00 -8.11
CA SER A 66 -3.80 5.62 -8.23
C SER A 66 -4.40 4.89 -9.42
N VAL A 67 -5.69 5.07 -9.70
CA VAL A 67 -6.40 4.46 -10.84
C VAL A 67 -5.93 5.08 -12.15
N ALA A 68 -5.85 6.41 -12.23
CA ALA A 68 -5.35 7.09 -13.41
C ALA A 68 -3.90 6.67 -13.75
N ASN A 69 -3.03 6.57 -12.73
CA ASN A 69 -1.65 6.13 -12.91
C ASN A 69 -1.56 4.65 -13.30
N ALA A 70 -2.44 3.80 -12.78
CA ALA A 70 -2.52 2.40 -13.18
C ALA A 70 -2.90 2.28 -14.66
N LEU A 71 -3.93 3.00 -15.11
CA LEU A 71 -4.36 3.03 -16.51
C LEU A 71 -3.22 3.49 -17.44
N ARG A 72 -2.48 4.55 -17.06
CA ARG A 72 -1.31 4.99 -17.83
C ARG A 72 -0.27 3.89 -18.00
N ARG A 73 0.04 3.14 -16.93
CA ARG A 73 1.02 2.05 -16.97
C ARG A 73 0.54 0.91 -17.85
N ILE A 74 -0.73 0.54 -17.72
CA ILE A 74 -1.34 -0.54 -18.51
C ILE A 74 -1.25 -0.19 -20.01
N ILE A 75 -1.68 1.01 -20.39
CA ILE A 75 -1.71 1.45 -21.80
C ILE A 75 -0.32 1.44 -22.45
N ILE A 76 0.73 1.82 -21.71
CA ILE A 76 2.09 1.93 -22.27
C ILE A 76 2.83 0.59 -22.28
N GLY A 77 2.64 -0.25 -21.27
CA GLY A 77 3.53 -1.39 -21.02
C GLY A 77 2.87 -2.76 -20.96
N GLU A 78 1.56 -2.83 -20.78
CA GLU A 78 0.85 -4.10 -20.55
C GLU A 78 -0.15 -4.45 -21.66
N VAL A 79 -0.33 -3.55 -22.63
CA VAL A 79 -1.12 -3.88 -23.83
C VAL A 79 -0.26 -4.77 -24.72
N PRO A 80 -0.66 -6.02 -25.00
CA PRO A 80 0.10 -6.90 -25.87
C PRO A 80 0.15 -6.30 -27.27
N THR A 81 1.36 -6.03 -27.76
CA THR A 81 1.60 -5.53 -29.12
C THR A 81 2.37 -6.60 -29.90
N MET A 82 1.96 -6.85 -31.14
CA MET A 82 2.75 -7.70 -32.03
C MET A 82 3.86 -6.86 -32.64
N ALA A 83 5.11 -7.27 -32.40
CA ALA A 83 6.30 -6.69 -32.99
C ALA A 83 7.09 -7.79 -33.72
N ILE A 84 7.93 -7.39 -34.67
CA ILE A 84 8.82 -8.30 -35.38
C ILE A 84 10.01 -8.58 -34.46
N ASP A 85 10.20 -9.85 -34.07
CA ASP A 85 11.25 -10.28 -33.14
C ASP A 85 12.51 -10.77 -33.87
N LEU A 86 12.33 -11.65 -34.87
CA LEU A 86 13.44 -12.19 -35.67
C LEU A 86 13.24 -11.81 -37.13
N VAL A 87 14.24 -11.13 -37.71
CA VAL A 87 14.34 -10.92 -39.15
C VAL A 87 15.48 -11.79 -39.67
N GLN A 88 15.16 -12.78 -40.50
CA GLN A 88 16.16 -13.58 -41.20
C GLN A 88 16.36 -13.02 -42.61
N VAL A 89 17.53 -12.44 -42.87
CA VAL A 89 17.89 -11.91 -44.19
C VAL A 89 18.60 -13.02 -44.98
N GLN A 90 18.09 -13.36 -46.17
CA GLN A 90 18.67 -14.41 -47.02
C GLN A 90 19.85 -13.89 -47.86
N GLU A 91 19.71 -12.71 -48.45
CA GLU A 91 20.78 -11.97 -49.12
C GLU A 91 20.52 -10.46 -48.98
N ASN A 92 21.46 -9.72 -48.40
CA ASN A 92 21.38 -8.26 -48.31
C ASN A 92 22.21 -7.61 -49.44
N THR A 93 21.53 -6.99 -50.40
CA THR A 93 22.17 -6.23 -51.50
C THR A 93 22.23 -4.72 -51.21
N SER A 94 21.89 -4.29 -50.00
CA SER A 94 21.95 -2.90 -49.52
C SER A 94 23.32 -2.56 -48.94
N VAL A 95 23.63 -1.27 -48.83
CA VAL A 95 24.88 -0.74 -48.23
C VAL A 95 24.80 -0.73 -46.68
N LEU A 96 23.60 -0.90 -46.12
CA LEU A 96 23.41 -1.04 -44.68
C LEU A 96 23.77 -2.47 -44.28
N ASN A 97 24.85 -2.61 -43.51
CA ASN A 97 25.34 -3.88 -43.03
C ASN A 97 24.30 -4.52 -42.09
N ASP A 98 24.01 -5.81 -42.28
CA ASP A 98 23.24 -6.57 -41.30
C ASP A 98 24.00 -6.59 -39.97
N GLU A 99 23.24 -6.58 -38.89
CA GLU A 99 23.64 -6.31 -37.50
C GLU A 99 24.88 -7.14 -37.07
N PHE A 100 25.82 -6.51 -36.35
CA PHE A 100 26.99 -7.18 -35.74
C PHE A 100 26.59 -8.17 -34.65
#